data_AF-A0A4Z0K2Z6-F1
#
_entry.id   AF-A0A4Z0K2Z6-F1
#
_cell.length_a   1.000
_cell.length_b   1.000
_cell.length_c   1.000
_cell.angle_alpha   90.00
_cell.angle_beta   90.00
_cell.angle_gamma   90.00
#
_symmetry.space_group_name_H-M   'P 1'
#
loop_
_entity.id
_entity.type
_entity.pdbx_description
1 polymer ?
#
loop_
_entity_poly.entity_id
_entity_poly.type
_entity_poly.pdbx_seq_one_letter_code
_entity_poly.pdbx_strand_id
1 'polypeptide(L)' 'PAHHDASALGSQQVRDNPGLYPPADVRAQWFTLKVQEPKIDRVRTRAWTKVKSGK' A
#
# COMPACT_ATOMS: atom_id res chain seq x y z
N PRO A 1 -5.54 7.26 -8.97
CA PRO A 1 -4.50 6.99 -9.99
C PRO A 1 -3.53 8.17 -10.12
N ALA A 2 -2.24 7.89 -10.32
CA ALA A 2 -1.23 8.92 -10.58
C ALA A 2 -1.44 9.64 -11.93
N HIS A 3 -2.35 9.15 -12.78
CA HIS A 3 -2.84 9.81 -13.99
C HIS A 3 -4.36 9.97 -13.90
N HIS A 4 -4.83 11.21 -13.69
CA HIS A 4 -6.25 11.51 -13.51
C HIS A 4 -7.07 11.29 -14.78
N ASP A 5 -6.50 11.61 -15.95
CA ASP A 5 -7.19 11.59 -17.25
C ASP A 5 -7.51 10.17 -17.74
N ALA A 6 -6.67 9.19 -17.42
CA ALA A 6 -6.86 7.79 -17.81
C ALA A 6 -7.97 7.08 -17.02
N SER A 7 -8.36 7.63 -15.86
CA SER A 7 -9.46 7.08 -15.06
C SER A 7 -10.74 7.01 -15.87
N ALA A 8 -10.99 8.01 -16.72
CA ALA A 8 -12.15 8.10 -17.62
C ALA A 8 -12.05 7.21 -18.87
N LEU A 9 -10.98 6.42 -19.02
CA LEU A 9 -10.79 5.45 -20.11
C LEU A 9 -10.86 3.97 -19.67
N GLY A 10 -10.85 3.67 -18.36
CA GLY A 10 -10.98 2.28 -17.83
C GLY A 10 -12.38 1.65 -17.97
N SER A 11 -12.59 0.38 -17.69
CA SER A 11 -13.97 -0.16 -17.62
C SER A 11 -14.72 0.38 -16.40
N GLN A 12 -16.05 0.52 -16.48
CA GLN A 12 -16.88 1.03 -15.37
C GLN A 12 -16.68 0.21 -14.09
N GLN A 13 -16.57 -1.12 -14.22
CA GLN A 13 -16.27 -2.03 -13.11
C GLN A 13 -14.96 -1.69 -12.38
N VAL A 14 -13.95 -1.17 -13.06
CA VAL A 14 -12.66 -0.81 -12.47
C VAL A 14 -12.72 0.55 -11.78
N ARG A 15 -13.44 1.51 -12.37
CA ARG A 15 -13.58 2.88 -11.83
C ARG A 15 -14.40 2.91 -10.56
N ASP A 16 -15.49 2.15 -10.53
CA ASP A 16 -16.46 2.16 -9.44
C ASP A 16 -16.05 1.21 -8.29
N ASN A 17 -14.92 0.51 -8.42
CA ASN A 17 -14.43 -0.41 -7.40
C ASN A 17 -13.73 0.37 -6.25
N PRO A 18 -14.32 0.44 -5.05
CA PRO A 18 -13.75 1.18 -3.92
C PRO A 18 -12.48 0.54 -3.34
N GLY A 19 -12.18 -0.72 -3.66
CA GLY A 19 -10.90 -1.35 -3.30
C GLY A 19 -9.72 -0.87 -4.16
N LEU A 20 -9.99 -0.39 -5.39
CA LEU A 20 -8.99 0.17 -6.30
C LEU A 20 -8.95 1.70 -6.23
N TYR A 21 -10.13 2.34 -6.17
CA TYR A 21 -10.29 3.78 -6.02
C TYR A 21 -11.04 4.09 -4.73
N PRO A 22 -10.36 3.95 -3.58
CA PRO A 22 -10.99 4.16 -2.29
C PRO A 22 -11.41 5.61 -2.11
N PRO A 23 -12.52 5.87 -1.41
CA PRO A 23 -13.01 7.21 -1.13
C PRO A 23 -12.06 8.00 -0.21
N ALA A 24 -12.27 9.31 -0.11
CA ALA A 24 -11.33 10.23 0.51
C ALA A 24 -11.10 9.96 2.02
N ASP A 25 -12.15 9.53 2.72
CA ASP A 25 -12.14 9.11 4.12
C ASP A 25 -11.28 7.86 4.36
N VAL A 26 -11.33 6.89 3.46
CA VAL A 26 -10.47 5.69 3.53
C VAL A 26 -9.00 6.06 3.27
N ARG A 27 -8.75 6.94 2.30
CA ARG A 27 -7.38 7.43 2.01
C ARG A 27 -6.79 8.24 3.16
N ALA A 28 -7.62 8.92 3.95
CA ALA A 28 -7.16 9.70 5.10
C ALA A 28 -6.53 8.84 6.21
N GLN A 29 -6.84 7.55 6.26
CA GLN A 29 -6.26 6.61 7.24
C GLN A 29 -4.91 6.03 6.79
N TRP A 30 -4.50 6.28 5.55
CA TRP A 30 -3.27 5.72 5.01
C TRP A 30 -2.05 6.43 5.57
N PHE A 31 -0.99 5.66 5.76
CA PHE A 31 0.32 6.16 6.12
C PHE A 31 1.32 5.84 5.02
N THR A 32 2.27 6.75 4.79
CA THR A 32 3.42 6.49 3.92
C THR A 32 4.55 5.92 4.76
N LEU A 33 5.25 4.92 4.20
CA LEU A 33 6.42 4.36 4.84
C LEU A 33 7.59 5.35 4.76
N LYS A 34 8.26 5.56 5.89
CA LYS A 34 9.50 6.34 5.97
C LYS A 34 10.71 5.43 5.86
N VAL A 35 11.80 5.95 5.29
CA VAL A 35 13.12 5.30 5.35
C VAL A 35 13.51 5.12 6.82
N GLN A 36 13.97 3.94 7.17
CA GLN A 36 14.39 3.59 8.52
C GLN A 36 15.91 3.57 8.61
N GLU A 37 16.44 3.67 9.83
CA GLU A 37 17.87 3.47 10.05
C GLU A 37 18.27 2.00 9.80
N PRO A 38 19.50 1.72 9.34
CA PRO A 38 19.96 0.36 9.05
C PRO A 38 19.79 -0.63 10.21
N LYS A 39 19.85 -0.15 11.45
CA LYS A 39 19.64 -0.97 12.66
C LYS A 39 18.21 -1.51 12.73
N ILE A 40 17.21 -0.68 12.42
CA ILE A 40 15.79 -1.04 12.47
C ILE A 40 15.45 -1.99 11.32
N ASP A 41 15.95 -1.73 10.12
CA ASP A 41 15.75 -2.60 8.96
C ASP A 41 16.30 -4.01 9.19
N ARG A 42 17.47 -4.13 9.84
CA ARG A 42 18.04 -5.43 10.21
C ARG A 42 17.13 -6.19 11.18
N VAL A 43 16.58 -5.53 12.19
CA VAL A 43 15.66 -6.16 13.15
C VAL A 43 14.37 -6.62 12.45
N ARG A 44 13.76 -5.75 11.64
CA ARG A 44 12.57 -6.08 10.83
C ARG A 44 12.81 -7.28 9.93
N THR A 45 13.95 -7.31 9.24
CA THR A 45 14.32 -8.40 8.32
C THR A 45 14.45 -9.74 9.06
N ARG A 46 15.16 -9.76 10.19
CA ARG A 46 15.33 -10.98 11.00
C ARG A 46 14.01 -11.48 11.58
N ALA A 47 13.19 -10.56 12.10
CA ALA A 47 11.86 -10.89 12.60
C ALA A 47 11.00 -11.50 11.49
N TRP A 48 11.07 -10.95 10.28
CA TRP A 48 10.34 -11.50 9.13
C TRP A 48 10.83 -12.88 8.70
N THR A 49 12.14 -13.13 8.71
CA THR A 49 12.68 -14.48 8.46
C THR A 49 12.18 -15.48 9.50
N LYS A 50 12.11 -15.08 10.78
CA LYS A 50 11.55 -15.90 11.85
C LYS A 50 10.07 -16.25 11.58
N VAL A 51 9.24 -15.23 11.31
CA VAL A 51 7.81 -15.40 10.95
C VAL A 51 7.65 -16.35 9.76
N LYS A 52 8.40 -16.15 8.68
CA LYS A 52 8.30 -16.98 7.48
C LYS A 52 8.81 -18.40 7.65
N SER A 53 9.75 -18.63 8.56
CA SER A 53 10.31 -19.97 8.82
C SER A 53 9.50 -20.77 9.85
N GLY A 54 8.41 -20.21 10.39
CA GLY A 54 7.56 -20.87 11.38
C GLY A 54 8.21 -21.04 12.75
N LYS A 55 9.25 -20.25 13.05
CA LYS A 55 9.93 -20.22 14.35
C LYS A 55 9.46 -19.07 15.23
#